data_AF-A0A537F4G5-F1
#
_entry.id   AF-A0A537F4G5-F1
#
_cell.length_a   1.000
_cell.length_b   1.000
_cell.length_c   1.000
_cell.angle_alpha   90.00
_cell.angle_beta   90.00
_cell.angle_gamma   90.00
#
_symmetry.space_group_name_H-M   'P 1'
#
loop_
_entity.id
_entity.type
_entity.pdbx_description
1 polymer ?
#
loop_
_entity_poly.entity_id
_entity_poly.type
_entity_poly.pdbx_seq_one_letter_code
_entity_poly.pdbx_strand_id
1 'polypeptide(L)'
;MQTRDLGNFMVRANPGALVLVQVSTGQTYPVITGKSETNSSRAILGVINQDYHSTRNQFLSPASTYQLNTAFFWLGLILPNVALVNMLPLFPFDGDRYLDTLMEILGLKNRKPLRMVASVVSLGLLLSNIVLSYILFGTIFPR
;
A
#
# COMPACT_ATOMS: atom_id res chain seq x y z
N MET A 1 6.12 19.00 12.05
CA MET A 1 4.88 19.60 11.53
C MET A 1 4.10 18.49 10.85
N GLN A 2 2.81 18.30 11.18
CA GLN A 2 1.99 17.33 10.45
C GLN A 2 1.61 17.91 9.08
N THR A 3 1.45 17.04 8.08
CA THR A 3 1.06 17.39 6.71
C THR A 3 -0.18 18.28 6.68
N ARG A 4 -1.09 18.08 7.64
CA ARG A 4 -2.31 18.87 7.82
C ARG A 4 -2.04 20.33 8.18
N ASP A 5 -1.07 20.60 9.05
CA ASP A 5 -0.71 21.96 9.45
C ASP A 5 -0.07 22.72 8.29
N LEU A 6 0.80 22.05 7.53
CA LEU A 6 1.42 22.60 6.33
C LEU A 6 0.35 22.90 5.28
N GLY A 7 -0.62 21.99 5.08
CA GLY A 7 -1.75 22.22 4.19
C GLY A 7 -2.56 23.46 4.58
N ASN A 8 -2.89 23.62 5.86
CA ASN A 8 -3.63 24.77 6.37
C ASN A 8 -2.88 26.10 6.16
N PHE A 9 -1.55 26.10 6.33
CA PHE A 9 -0.71 27.25 6.03
C PHE A 9 -0.71 27.58 4.52
N MET A 10 -0.48 26.57 3.68
CA MET A 10 -0.38 26.73 2.22
C MET A 10 -1.68 27.16 1.56
N VAL A 11 -2.85 26.86 2.15
CA VAL A 11 -4.15 27.37 1.66
C VAL A 11 -4.22 28.91 1.67
N ARG A 12 -3.46 29.57 2.55
CA ARG A 12 -3.43 31.04 2.65
C ARG A 12 -2.30 31.66 1.84
N ALA A 13 -1.38 30.85 1.31
CA ALA A 13 -0.24 31.33 0.54
C ALA A 13 -0.66 31.63 -0.91
N ASN A 14 -0.16 32.75 -1.45
CA ASN A 14 -0.37 33.12 -2.85
C ASN A 14 0.75 32.55 -3.72
N PRO A 15 0.48 32.18 -5.00
CA PRO A 15 1.54 31.80 -5.92
C PRO A 15 2.56 32.93 -6.11
N GLY A 16 3.85 32.58 -6.11
CA GLY A 16 4.95 33.56 -6.17
C GLY A 16 5.32 34.16 -4.82
N ALA A 17 4.65 33.79 -3.73
CA ALA A 17 5.03 34.21 -2.39
C ALA A 17 6.33 33.51 -1.93
N LEU A 18 7.14 34.24 -1.17
CA LEU A 18 8.33 33.71 -0.50
C LEU A 18 7.94 33.06 0.82
N VAL A 19 8.26 31.77 0.97
CA VAL A 19 8.01 30.96 2.16
C VAL A 19 9.33 30.50 2.73
N LEU A 20 9.53 30.71 4.03
CA LEU A 20 10.71 30.24 4.75
C LEU A 20 10.46 28.82 5.26
N VAL A 21 11.23 27.86 4.76
CA VAL A 21 11.12 26.45 5.15
C VAL A 21 12.25 26.11 6.10
N GLN A 22 11.92 25.86 7.37
CA GLN A 22 12.87 25.38 8.36
C GLN A 22 12.92 23.84 8.33
N VAL A 23 14.12 23.29 8.14
CA VAL A 23 14.36 21.85 8.17
C VAL A 23 14.79 21.38 9.56
N SER A 24 14.68 20.08 9.83
CA SER A 24 15.00 19.48 11.14
C SER A 24 16.46 19.65 11.57
N THR A 25 17.36 19.99 10.63
CA THR A 25 18.77 20.31 10.91
C THR A 25 18.96 21.75 11.44
N GLY A 26 17.88 22.53 11.55
CA GLY A 26 17.90 23.92 12.03
C GLY A 26 18.15 24.95 10.92
N GLN A 27 18.48 24.52 9.71
CA GLN A 27 18.65 25.42 8.56
C GLN A 27 17.30 25.91 8.03
N THR A 28 17.29 27.13 7.48
CA THR A 28 16.10 27.73 6.87
C THR A 28 16.39 28.05 5.43
N TYR A 29 15.52 27.60 4.52
CA TYR A 29 15.64 27.84 3.09
C TYR A 29 14.50 28.74 2.61
N PRO A 30 14.80 29.83 1.88
CA PRO A 30 13.78 30.61 1.21
C PRO A 30 13.31 29.85 -0.05
N VAL A 31 12.02 29.55 -0.11
CA VAL A 31 11.38 28.87 -1.24
C VAL A 31 10.31 29.77 -1.83
N ILE A 32 10.37 29.99 -3.15
CA ILE A 32 9.31 30.70 -3.87
C ILE A 32 8.25 29.68 -4.28
N THR A 33 7.00 29.97 -3.94
CA THR A 33 5.88 29.09 -4.27
C THR A 33 5.53 29.15 -5.77
N GLY A 34 5.28 27.99 -6.35
CA GLY A 34 4.78 27.84 -7.72
C GLY A 34 3.24 27.88 -7.79
N LYS A 35 2.71 27.92 -9.01
CA LYS A 35 1.28 27.70 -9.29
C LYS A 35 1.01 26.20 -9.41
N SER A 36 -0.10 25.72 -8.87
CA SER A 36 -0.51 24.33 -9.09
C SER A 36 -0.92 24.09 -10.54
N GLU A 37 -0.54 22.94 -11.10
CA GLU A 37 -0.92 22.52 -12.46
C GLU A 37 -2.43 22.31 -12.60
N THR A 38 -3.10 21.87 -11.53
CA THR A 38 -4.55 21.62 -11.52
C THR A 38 -5.36 22.85 -11.11
N ASN A 39 -4.75 23.82 -10.43
CA ASN A 39 -5.41 25.05 -10.00
C ASN A 39 -4.41 26.22 -9.87
N SER A 40 -4.41 27.11 -10.86
CA SER A 40 -3.44 28.21 -10.93
C SER A 40 -3.58 29.26 -9.81
N SER A 41 -4.70 29.28 -9.08
CA SER A 41 -4.91 30.15 -7.91
C SER A 41 -4.30 29.58 -6.62
N ARG A 42 -3.83 28.33 -6.62
CA ARG A 42 -3.23 27.69 -5.44
C ARG A 42 -1.70 27.68 -5.51
N ALA A 43 -1.08 28.09 -4.41
CA ALA A 43 0.36 28.02 -4.23
C ALA A 43 0.82 26.58 -3.93
N ILE A 44 1.95 26.18 -4.50
CA ILE A 44 2.61 24.89 -4.23
C ILE A 44 4.09 25.08 -3.93
N LEU A 45 4.66 24.20 -3.10
CA LEU A 45 6.10 24.16 -2.80
C LEU A 45 6.89 23.22 -3.72
N GLY A 46 6.21 22.38 -4.51
CA GLY A 46 6.86 21.38 -5.37
C GLY A 46 7.47 20.20 -4.61
N VAL A 47 7.09 19.99 -3.36
CA VAL A 47 7.52 18.85 -2.54
C VAL A 47 6.35 17.94 -2.20
N ILE A 48 6.59 16.63 -2.22
CA ILE A 48 5.65 15.63 -1.74
C ILE A 48 5.87 15.49 -0.23
N ASN A 49 4.84 15.78 0.55
CA ASN A 49 4.91 15.76 2.00
C ASN A 49 4.39 14.44 2.54
N GLN A 50 5.06 13.90 3.56
CA GLN A 50 4.60 12.74 4.31
C GLN A 50 4.85 12.96 5.79
N ASP A 51 3.91 12.49 6.61
CA ASP A 51 4.04 12.57 8.06
C ASP A 51 5.21 11.68 8.53
N TYR A 52 6.14 12.30 9.26
CA TYR A 52 7.23 11.58 9.87
C TYR A 52 6.79 10.97 11.21
N HIS A 53 6.87 9.65 11.30
CA HIS A 53 6.64 8.90 12.53
C HIS A 53 7.97 8.46 13.12
N SER A 54 8.36 9.06 14.25
CA SER A 54 9.57 8.65 14.97
C SER A 54 9.40 7.27 15.59
N THR A 55 10.46 6.46 15.57
CA THR A 55 10.50 5.24 16.39
C THR A 55 10.57 5.62 17.87
N ARG A 56 9.98 4.78 18.75
CA ARG A 56 9.96 5.00 20.20
C ARG A 56 11.37 5.17 20.77
N ASN A 57 12.33 4.42 20.27
CA ASN A 57 13.66 4.33 20.87
C ASN A 57 14.74 5.17 20.15
N GLN A 58 14.39 5.98 19.14
CA GLN A 58 15.30 6.90 18.41
C GLN A 58 16.67 6.35 17.97
N PHE A 59 16.91 5.04 18.03
CA PHE A 59 18.16 4.40 17.63
C PHE A 59 18.40 4.46 16.12
N LEU A 60 17.35 4.69 15.34
CA LEU A 60 17.41 4.73 13.88
C LEU A 60 17.42 6.19 13.41
N SER A 61 18.22 6.46 12.37
CA SER A 61 18.18 7.74 11.68
C SER A 61 16.78 8.02 11.12
N PRO A 62 16.40 9.29 10.88
CA PRO A 62 15.12 9.62 10.24
C PRO A 62 14.91 8.94 8.89
N ALA A 63 15.96 8.85 8.08
CA ALA A 63 15.92 8.17 6.78
C ALA A 63 15.68 6.66 6.94
N SER A 64 16.37 6.00 7.87
CA SER A 64 16.18 4.57 8.16
C SER A 64 14.79 4.29 8.72
N THR A 65 14.28 5.17 9.58
CA THR A 65 12.92 5.07 10.13
C THR A 65 11.86 5.16 9.02
N TYR A 66 12.04 6.09 8.08
CA TYR A 66 11.15 6.24 6.93
C TYR A 66 11.17 4.99 6.03
N GLN A 67 12.36 4.47 5.70
CA GLN A 67 12.51 3.27 4.90
C GLN A 67 11.87 2.05 5.58
N LEU A 68 12.07 1.90 6.88
CA LEU A 68 11.50 0.81 7.66
C LEU A 68 9.97 0.89 7.71
N ASN A 69 9.41 2.07 7.94
CA ASN A 69 7.96 2.28 7.91
C ASN A 69 7.38 1.94 6.53
N THR A 70 8.05 2.38 5.47
CA THR A 70 7.66 2.07 4.08
C THR A 70 7.74 0.56 3.82
N ALA A 71 8.79 -0.11 4.29
CA ALA A 71 8.93 -1.56 4.17
C ALA A 71 7.80 -2.28 4.91
N PHE A 72 7.47 -1.89 6.14
CA PHE A 72 6.35 -2.49 6.87
C PHE A 72 5.00 -2.26 6.21
N PHE A 73 4.76 -1.09 5.63
CA PHE A 73 3.57 -0.83 4.83
C PHE A 73 3.47 -1.83 3.67
N TRP A 74 4.55 -1.99 2.90
CA TRP A 74 4.59 -2.93 1.78
C TRP A 74 4.47 -4.38 2.23
N LEU A 75 5.13 -4.77 3.31
CA LEU A 75 5.00 -6.11 3.88
C LEU A 75 3.57 -6.39 4.35
N GLY A 76 2.94 -5.42 5.04
CA GLY A 76 1.55 -5.51 5.48
C GLY A 76 0.56 -5.59 4.31
N LEU A 77 0.92 -5.02 3.15
CA LEU A 77 0.13 -5.16 1.93
C LEU A 77 0.39 -6.52 1.25
N ILE A 78 1.64 -6.92 1.06
CA ILE A 78 2.02 -8.07 0.23
C ILE A 78 1.82 -9.40 0.96
N LEU A 79 2.28 -9.52 2.22
CA LEU A 79 2.29 -10.79 2.94
C LEU A 79 0.89 -11.38 3.15
N PRO A 80 -0.15 -10.62 3.54
CA PRO A 80 -1.50 -11.18 3.67
C PRO A 80 -2.06 -11.67 2.33
N ASN A 81 -1.79 -10.97 1.23
CA ASN A 81 -2.23 -11.39 -0.10
C ASN A 81 -1.55 -12.71 -0.51
N VAL A 82 -0.24 -12.84 -0.29
CA VAL A 82 0.49 -14.09 -0.54
C VAL A 82 -0.03 -15.22 0.34
N ALA A 83 -0.28 -14.94 1.63
CA ALA A 83 -0.84 -15.93 2.55
C ALA A 83 -2.22 -16.41 2.12
N LEU A 84 -3.10 -15.50 1.68
CA LEU A 84 -4.43 -15.84 1.17
C LEU A 84 -4.37 -16.74 -0.06
N VAL A 85 -3.52 -16.42 -1.03
CA VAL A 85 -3.33 -17.24 -2.24
C VAL A 85 -2.76 -18.62 -1.86
N ASN A 86 -1.77 -18.67 -0.96
CA ASN A 86 -1.18 -19.93 -0.50
C ASN A 86 -2.17 -20.79 0.32
N MET A 87 -3.16 -20.19 0.97
CA MET A 87 -4.21 -20.92 1.70
C MET A 87 -5.37 -21.39 0.81
N LEU A 88 -5.37 -21.09 -0.49
CA LEU A 88 -6.37 -21.66 -1.40
C LEU A 88 -6.20 -23.17 -1.52
N PRO A 89 -7.29 -23.97 -1.48
CA PRO A 89 -7.25 -25.43 -1.62
C PRO A 89 -6.99 -25.86 -3.08
N LEU A 90 -5.82 -25.50 -3.60
CA LEU A 90 -5.38 -25.74 -4.97
C LEU A 90 -3.95 -26.28 -4.96
N PHE A 91 -3.64 -27.31 -5.73
CA PHE A 91 -2.25 -27.76 -5.91
C PHE A 91 -1.51 -26.79 -6.86
N PRO A 92 -0.29 -26.33 -6.54
CA PRO A 92 0.63 -26.80 -5.49
C PRO A 92 0.64 -25.96 -4.19
N PHE A 93 -0.41 -25.19 -3.89
CA PHE A 93 -0.48 -24.35 -2.69
C PHE A 93 -0.72 -25.15 -1.40
N ASP A 94 -0.29 -24.58 -0.27
CA ASP A 94 -0.37 -25.20 1.06
C ASP A 94 -1.82 -25.45 1.52
N GLY A 95 -2.77 -24.69 0.97
CA GLY A 95 -4.20 -24.83 1.27
C GLY A 95 -4.81 -26.18 0.90
N ASP A 96 -4.28 -26.91 -0.10
CA ASP A 96 -4.79 -28.24 -0.44
C ASP A 96 -4.51 -29.26 0.68
N ARG A 97 -3.29 -29.23 1.24
CA ARG A 97 -2.91 -30.08 2.39
C ARG A 97 -3.62 -29.64 3.67
N TYR A 98 -3.80 -28.34 3.85
CA TYR A 98 -4.55 -27.81 4.99
C TYR A 98 -6.00 -28.30 4.96
N LEU A 99 -6.66 -28.22 3.81
CA LEU A 99 -8.03 -28.73 3.64
C LEU A 99 -8.11 -30.24 3.86
N ASP A 100 -7.17 -31.02 3.34
CA ASP A 100 -7.14 -32.47 3.52
C ASP A 100 -7.02 -32.87 5.00
N THR A 101 -6.16 -32.17 5.76
CA THR A 101 -6.00 -32.37 7.21
C THR A 101 -7.26 -31.97 7.97
N LEU A 102 -7.90 -30.85 7.62
CA LEU A 102 -9.16 -30.44 8.24
C LEU A 102 -10.25 -31.49 8.02
N MET A 103 -10.36 -32.01 6.80
CA MET A 103 -11.32 -33.04 6.47
C MET A 103 -11.04 -34.37 7.19
N GLU A 104 -9.77 -34.67 7.46
CA GLU A 104 -9.37 -35.80 8.29
C GLU A 104 -9.84 -35.68 9.73
N ILE A 105 -9.60 -34.53 10.36
CA ILE A 105 -10.03 -34.25 11.74
C ILE A 105 -11.56 -34.33 11.86
N LEU A 106 -12.29 -33.91 10.83
CA LEU A 106 -13.75 -33.96 10.78
C LEU A 106 -14.32 -35.37 10.46
N GLY A 107 -13.48 -36.38 10.25
CA GLY A 107 -13.91 -37.76 10.00
C GLY A 107 -14.51 -38.00 8.61
N LEU A 108 -14.26 -37.12 7.64
CA LEU A 108 -14.79 -37.26 6.28
C LEU A 108 -14.07 -38.39 5.52
N LYS A 109 -14.81 -39.46 5.17
CA LYS A 109 -14.30 -40.61 4.39
C LYS A 109 -14.07 -40.29 2.91
N ASN A 110 -14.93 -39.48 2.29
CA ASN A 110 -14.90 -39.20 0.84
C ASN A 110 -14.25 -37.85 0.54
N ARG A 111 -12.91 -37.79 0.58
CA ARG A 111 -12.17 -36.51 0.52
C ARG A 111 -11.91 -35.97 -0.89
N LYS A 112 -11.69 -36.88 -1.86
CA LYS A 112 -11.35 -36.53 -3.25
C LYS A 112 -12.33 -35.59 -3.95
N PRO A 113 -13.67 -35.82 -3.93
CA PRO A 113 -14.59 -34.95 -4.66
C PRO A 113 -14.69 -33.56 -4.04
N LEU A 114 -14.67 -33.46 -2.70
CA LEU A 114 -14.72 -32.16 -2.02
C LEU A 114 -13.47 -31.33 -2.29
N ARG A 115 -12.29 -31.96 -2.29
CA ARG A 115 -11.03 -31.31 -2.68
C ARG A 115 -11.08 -30.80 -4.11
N MET A 116 -11.54 -31.63 -5.06
CA MET A 116 -11.68 -31.22 -6.46
C MET A 116 -12.62 -30.01 -6.62
N VAL A 117 -13.79 -30.03 -5.96
CA VAL A 117 -14.72 -28.90 -6.00
C VAL A 117 -14.07 -27.64 -5.42
N ALA A 118 -13.42 -27.76 -4.25
CA ALA A 118 -12.73 -26.64 -3.61
C ALA A 118 -11.61 -26.06 -4.50
N SER A 119 -10.84 -26.91 -5.17
CA SER A 119 -9.81 -26.50 -6.13
C SER A 119 -10.41 -25.78 -7.34
N VAL A 120 -11.47 -26.32 -7.95
CA VAL A 120 -12.14 -25.70 -9.11
C VAL A 120 -12.72 -24.34 -8.74
N VAL A 121 -13.39 -24.23 -7.59
CA VAL A 121 -13.92 -22.96 -7.09
C VAL A 121 -12.80 -21.96 -6.84
N SER A 122 -11.71 -22.39 -6.19
CA SER A 122 -10.56 -21.52 -5.90
C SER A 122 -9.86 -21.03 -7.15
N LEU A 123 -9.67 -21.92 -8.14
CA LEU A 123 -9.11 -21.55 -9.44
C LEU A 123 -10.02 -20.56 -10.17
N GLY A 124 -11.33 -20.81 -10.16
CA GLY A 124 -12.33 -19.92 -10.74
C GLY A 124 -12.31 -18.54 -10.10
N LEU A 125 -12.22 -18.46 -8.77
CA LEU A 125 -12.11 -17.19 -8.04
C LEU A 125 -10.82 -16.44 -8.39
N LEU A 126 -9.69 -17.14 -8.42
CA LEU A 126 -8.39 -16.55 -8.77
C LEU A 126 -8.40 -15.98 -10.19
N LEU A 127 -8.84 -16.79 -11.18
CA LEU A 127 -8.94 -16.37 -12.57
C LEU A 127 -9.93 -15.21 -12.73
N SER A 128 -11.07 -15.27 -12.05
CA SER A 128 -12.07 -14.19 -12.08
C SER A 128 -11.50 -12.91 -11.50
N ASN A 129 -10.76 -12.98 -10.39
CA ASN A 129 -10.11 -11.82 -9.79
C ASN A 129 -9.10 -11.16 -10.75
N ILE A 130 -8.30 -11.96 -11.44
CA ILE A 130 -7.35 -11.49 -12.47
C ILE A 130 -8.10 -10.85 -13.64
N VAL A 131 -9.10 -11.53 -14.21
CA VAL A 131 -9.88 -11.05 -15.35
C VAL A 131 -10.64 -9.77 -15.00
N LEU A 132 -11.31 -9.71 -13.85
CA LEU A 132 -11.98 -8.50 -13.38
C LEU A 132 -10.99 -7.36 -13.18
N SER A 133 -9.80 -7.64 -12.65
CA SER A 133 -8.76 -6.61 -12.49
C SER A 133 -8.38 -6.00 -13.85
N TYR A 134 -8.21 -6.83 -14.88
CA TYR A 134 -7.96 -6.33 -16.24
C TYR A 134 -9.14 -5.55 -16.83
N ILE A 135 -10.38 -5.97 -16.59
CA ILE A 135 -11.58 -5.28 -17.11
C ILE A 135 -11.78 -3.93 -16.41
N LEU A 136 -11.64 -3.89 -15.08
CA LEU A 136 -11.95 -2.71 -14.27
C LEU A 136 -10.84 -1.66 -14.31
N PHE A 137 -9.57 -2.09 -14.28
CA PHE A 137 -8.43 -1.18 -14.22
C PHE A 137 -7.74 -1.00 -15.59
N GLY A 138 -8.16 -1.75 -16.61
CA GLY A 138 -7.58 -1.71 -17.95
C GLY A 138 -6.15 -2.22 -18.03
N THR A 139 -5.59 -2.24 -19.25
CA THR A 139 -4.14 -2.27 -19.42
C THR A 139 -3.63 -0.86 -19.24
N ILE A 140 -2.64 -0.65 -18.37
CA ILE A 140 -2.03 0.64 -18.01
C ILE A 140 -1.26 1.27 -19.21
N PHE A 141 -1.43 0.74 -20.42
CA PHE A 141 -0.90 1.34 -21.65
C PHE A 141 -1.92 2.34 -22.20
N PRO A 142 -1.61 3.66 -22.18
CA PRO A 142 -2.39 4.62 -22.94
C PRO A 142 -2.29 4.25 -24.43
N ARG A 143 -3.43 4.31 -25.14
CA ARG A 143 -3.44 4.40 -26.60
C ARG A 143 -2.99 5.79 -27.03
#